data_AF-A0A966EQM4-F1
#
_entry.id   AF-A0A966EQM4-F1
#
_cell.length_a   1.000
_cell.length_b   1.000
_cell.length_c   1.000
_cell.angle_alpha   90.00
_cell.angle_beta   90.00
_cell.angle_gamma   90.00
#
_symmetry.space_group_name_H-M   'P 1'
#
loop_
_entity.id
_entity.type
_entity.pdbx_description
1 polymer ?
#
loop_
_entity_poly.entity_id
_entity_poly.type
_entity_poly.pdbx_seq_one_letter_code
_entity_poly.pdbx_strand_id
1 'polypeptide(L)'
;DGKPVDGFMGAQGEPTLRDFVAKLLPSEEETELESLVALGDEVSLRAALDIESDHEPAVTALAEILVNDGRAEEGLALLRKVPESAQTRRISALARTIESPVDADEVEIELADLLSKVKDDDDARQRFVDLLEVMGADDPRTPGWRKKLSIALF
;
A
#
# COMPACT_ATOMS: atom_id res chain seq x y z
N ASP A 1 -79.33 -4.58 23.11
CA ASP A 1 -78.21 -3.72 23.51
C ASP A 1 -76.88 -4.44 23.44
N GLY A 2 -76.28 -4.44 22.25
CA GLY A 2 -74.92 -4.94 22.04
C GLY A 2 -74.06 -3.80 21.49
N LYS A 3 -73.09 -3.33 22.27
CA LYS A 3 -72.01 -2.48 21.77
C LYS A 3 -70.80 -3.39 21.53
N PRO A 4 -70.23 -3.44 20.32
CA PRO A 4 -68.86 -3.90 20.16
C PRO A 4 -67.93 -2.71 20.48
N VAL A 5 -67.07 -2.90 21.48
CA VAL A 5 -65.89 -2.07 21.69
C VAL A 5 -64.77 -2.77 20.96
N ASP A 6 -64.49 -2.37 19.73
CA ASP A 6 -63.23 -2.68 19.08
C ASP A 6 -62.86 -1.55 18.13
N GLY A 7 -61.58 -1.20 18.15
CA GLY A 7 -61.04 -0.03 17.48
C GLY A 7 -59.60 0.17 17.90
N PHE A 8 -58.79 -0.88 17.73
CA PHE A 8 -57.38 -0.85 17.35
C PHE A 8 -56.67 0.48 17.60
N MET A 9 -55.76 0.45 18.56
CA MET A 9 -54.68 1.41 18.74
C MET A 9 -53.81 1.38 17.46
N GLY A 10 -54.25 2.15 16.46
CA GLY A 10 -53.65 2.19 15.13
C GLY A 10 -52.20 2.64 15.20
N ALA A 11 -51.37 1.96 14.41
CA ALA A 11 -49.95 2.18 14.17
C ALA A 11 -49.52 3.65 14.34
N GLN A 12 -48.43 3.85 15.10
CA GLN A 12 -47.63 5.08 15.06
C GLN A 12 -47.56 5.56 13.62
N GLY A 13 -48.07 6.77 13.35
CA GLY A 13 -48.31 7.23 12.00
C GLY A 13 -47.08 7.07 11.11
N GLU A 14 -47.31 6.67 9.86
CA GLU A 14 -46.29 6.55 8.79
C GLU A 14 -45.24 7.68 8.74
N PRO A 15 -45.52 8.95 9.11
CA PRO A 15 -44.48 9.99 9.15
C PRO A 15 -43.33 9.67 10.10
N THR A 16 -43.61 9.11 11.28
CA THR A 16 -42.58 8.78 12.30
C THR A 16 -41.69 7.63 11.84
N LEU A 17 -42.22 6.70 11.03
CA LEU A 17 -41.44 5.60 10.45
C LEU A 17 -40.52 6.08 9.32
N ARG A 18 -40.96 7.05 8.51
CA ARG A 18 -40.12 7.64 7.45
C ARG A 18 -38.92 8.40 8.02
N ASP A 19 -39.13 9.18 9.08
CA ASP A 19 -38.04 9.91 9.75
C ASP A 19 -37.06 8.98 10.47
N PHE A 20 -37.54 7.84 10.98
CA PHE A 20 -36.69 6.80 11.58
C PHE A 20 -35.87 6.05 10.51
N VAL A 21 -36.50 5.67 9.39
CA VAL A 21 -35.82 5.00 8.27
C VAL A 21 -34.79 5.93 7.62
N ALA A 22 -35.11 7.22 7.43
CA ALA A 22 -34.17 8.19 6.88
C ALA A 22 -32.92 8.41 7.76
N LYS A 23 -33.05 8.23 9.08
CA LYS A 23 -31.90 8.26 10.02
C LYS A 23 -31.07 6.98 10.03
N LEU A 24 -31.56 5.90 9.42
CA LEU A 24 -30.89 4.60 9.36
C LEU A 24 -30.26 4.32 7.99
N LEU A 25 -30.50 5.18 7.00
CA LEU A 25 -29.82 5.08 5.70
C LEU A 25 -28.39 5.61 5.85
N PRO A 26 -27.38 4.89 5.33
CA PRO A 26 -26.03 5.42 5.19
C PRO A 26 -26.05 6.76 4.47
N SER A 27 -25.12 7.65 4.78
CA SER A 27 -25.01 8.90 4.03
C SER A 27 -24.64 8.63 2.56
N GLU A 28 -24.90 9.58 1.67
CA GLU A 28 -24.45 9.49 0.27
C GLU A 28 -22.92 9.34 0.20
N GLU A 29 -22.19 10.04 1.08
CA GLU A 29 -20.73 9.96 1.21
C GLU A 29 -20.26 8.58 1.68
N GLU A 30 -20.95 7.96 2.65
CA GLU A 30 -20.65 6.61 3.14
C GLU A 30 -20.86 5.56 2.04
N THR A 31 -21.89 5.75 1.22
CA THR A 31 -22.18 4.89 0.06
C THR A 31 -21.13 5.04 -1.06
N GLU A 32 -20.68 6.26 -1.32
CA GLU A 32 -19.62 6.54 -2.30
C GLU A 32 -18.26 5.98 -1.83
N LEU A 33 -17.92 6.16 -0.56
CA LEU A 33 -16.71 5.62 0.07
C LEU A 33 -16.64 4.10 -0.07
N GLU A 34 -17.72 3.38 0.26
CA GLU A 34 -17.79 1.93 0.12
C GLU A 34 -17.63 1.49 -1.35
N SER A 35 -18.22 2.24 -2.29
CA SER A 35 -18.10 1.98 -3.73
C SER A 35 -16.66 2.11 -4.22
N LEU A 36 -15.97 3.19 -3.82
CA LEU A 36 -14.58 3.45 -4.18
C LEU A 36 -13.63 2.39 -3.61
N VAL A 37 -13.83 2.00 -2.36
CA VAL A 37 -13.05 0.92 -1.72
C VAL A 37 -13.28 -0.42 -2.42
N ALA A 38 -14.52 -0.69 -2.85
CA ALA A 38 -14.85 -1.93 -3.56
C ALA A 38 -14.20 -2.05 -4.94
N LEU A 39 -13.91 -0.93 -5.62
CA LEU A 39 -13.14 -0.92 -6.87
C LEU A 39 -11.69 -1.38 -6.65
N GLY A 40 -11.10 -0.97 -5.52
CA GLY A 40 -9.81 -1.48 -5.04
C GLY A 40 -8.59 -1.08 -5.88
N ASP A 41 -8.74 -0.23 -6.90
CA ASP A 41 -7.61 0.34 -7.63
C ASP A 41 -7.05 1.58 -6.92
N GLU A 42 -5.79 1.93 -7.22
CA GLU A 42 -5.11 3.05 -6.58
C GLU A 42 -5.86 4.39 -6.73
N VAL A 43 -6.47 4.64 -7.89
CA VAL A 43 -7.17 5.92 -8.14
C VAL A 43 -8.41 6.01 -7.27
N SER A 44 -9.22 4.94 -7.24
CA SER A 44 -10.41 4.87 -6.41
C SER A 44 -10.09 4.92 -4.91
N LEU A 45 -9.04 4.23 -4.47
CA LEU A 45 -8.63 4.24 -3.07
C LEU A 45 -8.10 5.61 -2.63
N ARG A 46 -7.37 6.33 -3.50
CA ARG A 46 -6.99 7.72 -3.21
C ARG A 46 -8.21 8.63 -3.10
N ALA A 47 -9.18 8.49 -4.00
CA ALA A 47 -10.44 9.23 -3.92
C ALA A 47 -11.22 8.92 -2.63
N ALA A 48 -11.24 7.66 -2.18
CA ALA A 48 -11.83 7.28 -0.89
C ALA A 48 -11.13 7.98 0.28
N LEU A 49 -9.79 8.09 0.24
CA LEU A 49 -9.02 8.80 1.26
C LEU A 49 -9.13 10.33 1.21
N ASP A 50 -9.59 10.90 0.09
CA ASP A 50 -9.97 12.31 0.00
C ASP A 50 -11.30 12.59 0.74
N ILE A 51 -12.20 11.59 0.80
CA ILE A 51 -13.44 11.64 1.59
C ILE A 51 -13.12 11.41 3.07
N GLU A 52 -12.45 10.29 3.39
CA GLU A 52 -12.09 9.92 4.76
C GLU A 52 -10.63 9.42 4.84
N SER A 53 -9.76 10.30 5.33
CA SER A 53 -8.30 10.11 5.26
C SER A 53 -7.72 8.98 6.12
N ASP A 54 -8.47 8.52 7.12
CA ASP A 54 -8.15 7.46 8.08
C ASP A 54 -9.09 6.24 7.96
N HIS A 55 -9.83 6.13 6.85
CA HIS A 55 -10.65 4.96 6.57
C HIS A 55 -9.79 3.69 6.43
N GLU A 56 -9.79 2.81 7.44
CA GLU A 56 -8.88 1.67 7.55
C GLU A 56 -8.87 0.76 6.30
N PRO A 57 -10.02 0.36 5.72
CA PRO A 57 -10.02 -0.46 4.51
C PRO A 57 -9.32 0.21 3.32
N ALA A 58 -9.51 1.52 3.14
CA ALA A 58 -8.89 2.26 2.05
C ALA A 58 -7.38 2.43 2.26
N VAL A 59 -6.98 2.78 3.50
CA VAL A 59 -5.57 2.93 3.89
C VAL A 59 -4.81 1.63 3.71
N THR A 60 -5.36 0.52 4.21
CA THR A 60 -4.67 -0.78 4.14
C THR A 60 -4.57 -1.31 2.70
N ALA A 61 -5.64 -1.19 1.90
CA ALA A 61 -5.62 -1.61 0.50
C ALA A 61 -4.62 -0.79 -0.32
N LEU A 62 -4.62 0.54 -0.16
CA LEU A 62 -3.69 1.39 -0.90
C LEU A 62 -2.24 1.17 -0.46
N ALA A 63 -1.99 1.04 0.85
CA ALA A 63 -0.65 0.77 1.36
C ALA A 63 -0.07 -0.54 0.82
N GLU A 64 -0.89 -1.59 0.69
CA GLU A 64 -0.46 -2.86 0.11
C GLU A 64 -0.09 -2.74 -1.38
N ILE A 65 -0.87 -1.99 -2.17
CA ILE A 65 -0.54 -1.70 -3.58
C ILE A 65 0.79 -0.95 -3.66
N LEU A 66 0.95 0.12 -2.90
CA LEU A 66 2.16 0.95 -2.91
C LEU A 66 3.41 0.15 -2.53
N VAL A 67 3.30 -0.70 -1.51
CA VAL A 67 4.41 -1.56 -1.07
C VAL A 67 4.79 -2.57 -2.16
N ASN A 68 3.82 -3.20 -2.81
CA ASN A 68 4.09 -4.14 -3.90
C ASN A 68 4.68 -3.47 -5.16
N ASP A 69 4.36 -2.20 -5.39
CA ASP A 69 4.91 -1.39 -6.49
C ASP A 69 6.27 -0.76 -6.17
N GLY A 70 6.92 -1.14 -5.06
CA GLY A 70 8.21 -0.59 -4.64
C GLY A 70 8.15 0.83 -4.05
N ARG A 71 6.94 1.35 -3.79
CA ARG A 71 6.69 2.64 -3.11
C ARG A 71 6.43 2.42 -1.62
N ALA A 72 7.26 1.60 -0.98
CA ALA A 72 7.06 1.13 0.39
C ALA A 72 7.03 2.26 1.44
N GLU A 73 7.88 3.28 1.32
CA GLU A 73 7.83 4.48 2.17
C GLU A 73 6.47 5.19 2.12
N GLU A 74 5.86 5.32 0.93
CA GLU A 74 4.54 5.94 0.77
C GLU A 74 3.46 5.08 1.44
N GLY A 75 3.50 3.76 1.23
CA GLY A 75 2.57 2.83 1.87
C GLY A 75 2.69 2.85 3.40
N LEU A 76 3.90 2.87 3.94
CA LEU A 76 4.16 2.96 5.38
C LEU A 76 3.67 4.28 5.97
N ALA A 77 3.75 5.39 5.23
CA ALA A 77 3.23 6.68 5.67
C ALA A 77 1.70 6.66 5.82
N LEU A 78 0.98 5.96 4.93
CA LEU A 78 -0.47 5.78 5.04
C LEU A 78 -0.85 4.97 6.28
N LEU A 79 -0.15 3.87 6.56
CA LEU A 79 -0.44 3.02 7.73
C LEU A 79 -0.34 3.75 9.07
N ARG A 80 0.41 4.86 9.15
CA ARG A 80 0.52 5.69 10.37
C ARG A 80 -0.75 6.49 10.68
N LYS A 81 -1.67 6.62 9.72
CA LYS A 81 -2.93 7.34 9.88
C LYS A 81 -3.99 6.52 10.62
N VAL A 82 -3.82 5.20 10.71
CA VAL A 82 -4.80 4.28 11.29
C VAL A 82 -4.21 3.50 12.47
N PRO A 83 -5.04 2.99 13.39
CA PRO A 83 -4.57 2.14 14.49
C PRO A 83 -3.81 0.91 13.99
N GLU A 84 -2.85 0.44 14.79
CA GLU A 84 -2.13 -0.79 14.46
C GLU A 84 -3.07 -2.01 14.57
N SER A 85 -3.12 -2.80 13.50
CA SER A 85 -3.90 -4.03 13.40
C SER A 85 -3.04 -5.18 12.89
N ALA A 86 -3.59 -6.40 12.88
CA ALA A 86 -2.89 -7.54 12.29
C ALA A 86 -2.58 -7.29 10.81
N GLN A 87 -3.43 -6.57 10.08
CA GLN A 87 -3.24 -6.26 8.67
C GLN A 87 -2.16 -5.20 8.47
N THR A 88 -2.19 -4.09 9.21
CA THR A 88 -1.16 -3.04 9.08
C THR A 88 0.24 -3.57 9.46
N ARG A 89 0.33 -4.46 10.47
CA ARG A 89 1.58 -5.18 10.79
C ARG A 89 2.08 -6.05 9.65
N ARG A 90 1.20 -6.82 8.99
CA ARG A 90 1.58 -7.67 7.85
C ARG A 90 2.12 -6.83 6.71
N ILE A 91 1.44 -5.74 6.34
CA ILE A 91 1.87 -4.84 5.27
C ILE A 91 3.20 -4.17 5.64
N SER A 92 3.38 -3.75 6.90
CA SER A 92 4.67 -3.21 7.36
C SER A 92 5.81 -4.23 7.30
N ALA A 93 5.53 -5.50 7.58
CA ALA A 93 6.51 -6.57 7.45
C ALA A 93 6.83 -6.91 5.98
N LEU A 94 5.83 -6.83 5.10
CA LEU A 94 6.00 -6.96 3.65
C LEU A 94 6.91 -5.85 3.13
N ALA A 95 6.63 -4.59 3.51
CA ALA A 95 7.46 -3.44 3.18
C ALA A 95 8.92 -3.66 3.58
N ARG A 96 9.18 -4.11 4.82
CA ARG A 96 10.53 -4.44 5.28
C ARG A 96 11.18 -5.60 4.56
N THR A 97 10.42 -6.54 3.99
CA THR A 97 10.98 -7.67 3.25
C THR A 97 11.37 -7.24 1.83
N ILE A 98 10.53 -6.41 1.20
CA ILE A 98 10.79 -5.85 -0.13
C ILE A 98 11.94 -4.82 -0.06
N GLU A 99 11.96 -4.00 1.00
CA GLU A 99 13.05 -3.07 1.27
C GLU A 99 14.25 -3.74 1.94
N SER A 100 14.13 -4.97 2.48
CA SER A 100 15.21 -5.65 3.21
C SER A 100 16.37 -5.89 2.27
N PRO A 101 17.41 -5.07 2.37
CA PRO A 101 18.61 -5.17 1.59
C PRO A 101 19.59 -6.03 2.39
N VAL A 102 19.12 -7.16 2.94
CA VAL A 102 20.05 -8.08 3.62
C VAL A 102 21.12 -8.55 2.63
N ASP A 103 20.82 -8.49 1.33
CA ASP A 103 21.82 -8.59 0.26
C ASP A 103 22.38 -7.23 -0.20
N ALA A 104 21.67 -6.11 -0.10
CA ALA A 104 22.06 -4.91 -0.83
C ALA A 104 23.20 -4.10 -0.20
N ASP A 105 23.32 -4.07 1.13
CA ASP A 105 24.51 -3.50 1.78
C ASP A 105 25.74 -4.40 1.54
N GLU A 106 25.55 -5.72 1.54
CA GLU A 106 26.61 -6.70 1.26
C GLU A 106 27.06 -6.65 -0.21
N VAL A 107 26.11 -6.52 -1.14
CA VAL A 107 26.34 -6.32 -2.58
C VAL A 107 27.08 -5.00 -2.82
N GLU A 108 26.76 -3.91 -2.12
CA GLU A 108 27.51 -2.67 -2.24
C GLU A 108 28.96 -2.78 -1.75
N ILE A 109 29.18 -3.48 -0.63
CA ILE A 109 30.52 -3.78 -0.11
C ILE A 109 31.30 -4.64 -1.13
N GLU A 110 30.67 -5.68 -1.67
CA GLU A 110 31.30 -6.58 -2.64
C GLU A 110 31.62 -5.84 -3.95
N LEU A 111 30.70 -5.04 -4.49
CA LEU A 111 30.92 -4.20 -5.67
C LEU A 111 32.07 -3.21 -5.46
N ALA A 112 32.17 -2.60 -4.27
CA ALA A 112 33.27 -1.69 -3.95
C ALA A 112 34.63 -2.40 -3.93
N ASP A 113 34.72 -3.61 -3.35
CA ASP A 113 35.94 -4.41 -3.33
C ASP A 113 36.33 -4.88 -4.73
N LEU A 114 35.37 -5.39 -5.50
CA LEU A 114 35.58 -5.86 -6.88
C LEU A 114 36.02 -4.73 -7.81
N LEU A 115 35.50 -3.51 -7.64
CA LEU A 115 35.85 -2.35 -8.48
C LEU A 115 37.35 -2.06 -8.48
N SER A 116 38.06 -2.38 -7.40
CA SER A 116 39.51 -2.22 -7.33
C SER A 116 40.30 -3.27 -8.13
N LYS A 117 39.66 -4.37 -8.52
CA LYS A 117 40.26 -5.55 -9.15
C LYS A 117 39.86 -5.73 -10.62
N VAL A 118 38.68 -5.23 -11.04
CA VAL A 118 38.08 -5.45 -12.38
C VAL A 118 38.99 -5.10 -13.58
N LYS A 119 40.00 -4.26 -13.37
CA LYS A 119 40.96 -3.86 -14.40
C LYS A 119 41.92 -4.99 -14.78
N ASP A 120 42.42 -5.70 -13.77
CA ASP A 120 43.49 -6.69 -13.92
C ASP A 120 43.00 -8.13 -13.68
N ASP A 121 41.74 -8.29 -13.26
CA ASP A 121 41.10 -9.57 -12.92
C ASP A 121 39.77 -9.72 -13.67
N ASP A 122 39.75 -10.63 -14.63
CA ASP A 122 38.57 -10.94 -15.46
C ASP A 122 37.49 -11.67 -14.65
N ASP A 123 37.84 -12.46 -13.64
CA ASP A 123 36.88 -13.14 -12.76
C ASP A 123 36.19 -12.10 -11.85
N ALA A 124 36.95 -11.12 -11.34
CA ALA A 124 36.38 -10.00 -10.60
C ALA A 124 35.43 -9.16 -11.46
N ARG A 125 35.75 -8.98 -12.75
CA ARG A 125 34.87 -8.29 -13.69
C ARG A 125 33.58 -9.07 -13.94
N GLN A 126 33.66 -10.39 -14.13
CA GLN A 126 32.48 -11.23 -14.32
C GLN A 126 31.59 -11.19 -13.09
N ARG A 127 32.16 -11.37 -11.89
CA ARG A 127 31.42 -11.30 -10.63
C ARG A 127 30.74 -9.94 -10.42
N PHE A 128 31.42 -8.84 -10.77
CA PHE A 128 30.85 -7.50 -10.70
C PHE A 128 29.61 -7.37 -11.60
N VAL A 129 29.66 -7.90 -12.83
CA VAL A 129 28.51 -7.90 -13.75
C VAL A 129 27.38 -8.76 -13.22
N ASP A 130 27.67 -9.96 -12.72
CA ASP A 130 26.66 -10.87 -12.14
C ASP A 130 25.89 -10.17 -10.99
N LEU A 131 26.59 -9.45 -10.12
CA LEU A 131 25.96 -8.68 -9.04
C LEU A 131 25.04 -7.57 -9.58
N LEU A 132 25.42 -6.89 -10.67
CA LEU A 132 24.55 -5.91 -11.31
C LEU A 132 23.31 -6.53 -11.96
N GLU A 133 23.38 -7.79 -12.38
CA GLU A 133 22.22 -8.53 -12.89
C GLU A 133 21.28 -8.95 -11.75
N VAL A 134 21.83 -9.38 -10.60
CA VAL A 134 21.05 -9.70 -9.40
C VAL A 134 20.30 -8.48 -8.87
N MET A 135 20.95 -7.30 -8.87
CA MET A 135 20.29 -6.03 -8.50
C MET A 135 19.15 -5.66 -9.46
N GLY A 136 19.20 -6.12 -10.71
CA GLY A 136 18.22 -5.78 -11.72
C GLY A 136 18.36 -4.36 -12.29
N ALA A 137 17.62 -4.11 -13.36
CA ALA A 137 17.65 -2.84 -14.07
C ALA A 137 16.84 -1.72 -13.38
N ASP A 138 15.85 -2.11 -12.57
CA ASP A 138 14.96 -1.18 -11.86
C ASP A 138 15.55 -0.69 -10.53
N ASP A 139 16.68 -1.27 -10.07
CA ASP A 139 17.39 -0.76 -8.90
C ASP A 139 18.06 0.59 -9.23
N PRO A 140 17.74 1.67 -8.47
CA PRO A 140 18.21 3.01 -8.73
C PRO A 140 19.74 3.17 -8.64
N ARG A 141 20.45 2.22 -8.01
CA ARG A 141 21.91 2.24 -7.83
C ARG A 141 22.66 1.62 -9.00
N THR A 142 22.05 0.71 -9.75
CA THR A 142 22.67 -0.01 -10.88
C THR A 142 23.31 0.93 -11.93
N PRO A 143 22.67 2.05 -12.35
CA PRO A 143 23.31 2.99 -13.28
C PRO A 143 24.61 3.61 -12.76
N GLY A 144 24.68 3.90 -11.46
CA GLY A 144 25.86 4.46 -10.82
C GLY A 144 27.05 3.50 -10.83
N TRP A 145 26.79 2.22 -10.55
CA TRP A 145 27.82 1.18 -10.57
C TRP A 145 28.31 0.83 -11.98
N ARG A 146 27.42 0.80 -12.98
CA ARG A 146 27.82 0.64 -14.39
C ARG A 146 28.79 1.72 -14.85
N LYS A 147 28.51 2.98 -14.47
CA LYS A 147 29.40 4.10 -14.77
C LYS A 147 30.78 3.94 -14.12
N LYS A 148 30.82 3.53 -12.84
CA LYS A 148 32.08 3.26 -12.13
C LYS A 148 32.88 2.15 -12.81
N LEU A 149 32.23 1.06 -13.22
CA LEU A 149 32.86 -0.04 -13.95
C LEU A 149 33.49 0.46 -15.26
N SER A 150 32.76 1.22 -16.07
CA SER A 150 33.32 1.79 -17.30
C SER A 150 34.56 2.63 -17.02
N ILE A 151 34.52 3.50 -15.99
CA ILE A 151 35.68 4.34 -15.61
C ILE A 151 36.88 3.49 -15.16
N ALA A 152 36.65 2.37 -14.47
CA ALA A 152 37.73 1.50 -14.02
C ALA A 152 38.42 0.73 -15.16
N LEU A 153 37.72 0.50 -16.28
CA LEU A 153 38.20 -0.26 -17.43
C LEU A 153 38.89 0.59 -18.51
N PHE A 154 38.73 1.92 -18.49
CA PHE A 154 39.37 2.85 -19.41
C PHE A 154 40.49 3.65 -18.73
#